data_AF-A0AAN6N4Q3-F1
#
_entry.id   AF-A0AAN6N4Q3-F1
#
_cell.length_a   1.000
_cell.length_b   1.000
_cell.length_c   1.000
_cell.angle_alpha   90.00
_cell.angle_beta   90.00
_cell.angle_gamma   90.00
#
_symmetry.space_group_name_H-M   'P 1'
#
loop_
_entity.id
_entity.type
_entity.pdbx_description
1 polymer ?
#
loop_
_entity_poly.entity_id
_entity_poly.type
_entity_poly.pdbx_seq_one_letter_code
_entity_poly.pdbx_strand_id
1 'polypeptide(L)'
;MLPTPDTSHVPYARVYEPAEDSFLMLDTLGSASEKAFLHMRFAPQNSKMSPLVLEVGSGSGVVIAFLAAYAETIFGTRHVLTCAVDVNKFACTATTETVKRSVEGQDMELGSLTETAMFLGAVQGDLASCVRQGVVDVLVFNPPYVPTEEMPAAEPVQTAFEEDSRLLELAYAGGKDGMETTDRLLEALPDLLSDRGLAYLLLCAGNKPEDVKERIRTLDGGPWRAETVGESGRQAGWEKLQIIRIWRDLPR
;
A
#
# COMPACT_ATOMS: atom_id res chain seq x y z
N MET A 1 -8.52 17.76 4.32
CA MET A 1 -7.77 16.64 3.72
C MET A 1 -6.30 16.89 3.97
N LEU A 2 -5.50 15.83 4.14
CA LEU A 2 -4.05 15.97 4.28
C LEU A 2 -3.44 16.19 2.87
N PRO A 3 -2.42 17.05 2.71
CA PRO A 3 -1.82 17.31 1.40
C PRO A 3 -1.19 16.06 0.77
N THR A 4 -1.34 15.91 -0.55
CA THR A 4 -0.68 14.86 -1.32
C THR A 4 0.83 15.11 -1.42
N PRO A 5 1.68 14.10 -1.20
CA PRO A 5 3.12 14.17 -1.46
C PRO A 5 3.50 14.66 -2.85
N ASP A 6 4.62 15.40 -2.95
CA ASP A 6 5.20 15.80 -4.23
C ASP A 6 5.88 14.61 -4.92
N THR A 7 5.39 14.26 -6.11
CA THR A 7 5.95 13.23 -6.98
C THR A 7 6.51 13.79 -8.30
N SER A 8 6.77 15.10 -8.38
CA SER A 8 7.24 15.77 -9.60
C SER A 8 8.58 15.26 -10.14
N HIS A 9 9.39 14.58 -9.32
CA HIS A 9 10.66 13.94 -9.73
C HIS A 9 10.49 12.57 -10.36
N VAL A 10 9.30 11.96 -10.26
CA VAL A 10 9.10 10.57 -10.65
C VAL A 10 9.17 10.43 -12.18
N PRO A 11 9.98 9.50 -12.70
CA PRO A 11 10.09 9.28 -14.15
C PRO A 11 8.91 8.45 -14.65
N TYR A 12 7.77 9.09 -14.91
CA TYR A 12 6.51 8.40 -15.26
C TYR A 12 6.54 7.59 -16.58
N ALA A 13 7.59 7.75 -17.40
CA ALA A 13 7.84 6.84 -18.51
C ALA A 13 8.11 5.39 -18.06
N ARG A 14 8.42 5.16 -16.78
CA ARG A 14 8.85 3.86 -16.22
C ARG A 14 8.21 3.52 -14.88
N VAL A 15 7.43 4.43 -14.30
CA VAL A 15 6.87 4.31 -12.95
C VAL A 15 5.43 4.79 -13.01
N TYR A 16 4.54 4.12 -12.29
CA TYR A 16 3.13 4.47 -12.23
C TYR A 16 2.94 5.90 -11.71
N GLU A 17 2.22 6.71 -12.47
CA GLU A 17 1.79 8.05 -12.07
C GLU A 17 0.57 7.95 -11.14
N PRO A 18 0.57 8.61 -9.96
CA PRO A 18 -0.59 8.61 -9.09
C PRO A 18 -1.89 8.99 -9.82
N ALA A 19 -2.89 8.12 -9.75
CA ALA A 19 -4.20 8.33 -10.36
C ALA A 19 -5.32 8.20 -9.31
N GLU A 20 -6.57 8.08 -9.77
CA GLU A 20 -7.77 8.03 -8.91
C GLU A 20 -7.71 6.94 -7.85
N ASP A 21 -7.09 5.81 -8.17
CA ASP A 21 -6.85 4.67 -7.29
C ASP A 21 -5.92 5.02 -6.11
N SER A 22 -4.84 5.73 -6.42
CA SER A 22 -3.85 6.24 -5.47
C SER A 22 -4.50 7.27 -4.56
N PHE A 23 -5.25 8.22 -5.12
CA PHE A 23 -5.94 9.25 -4.34
C PHE A 23 -7.04 8.67 -3.46
N LEU A 24 -7.78 7.66 -3.93
CA LEU A 24 -8.74 6.94 -3.10
C LEU A 24 -8.06 6.28 -1.90
N MET A 25 -6.88 5.69 -2.09
CA MET A 25 -6.09 5.13 -0.99
C MET A 25 -5.71 6.21 0.03
N LEU A 26 -5.21 7.37 -0.43
CA LEU A 26 -4.86 8.50 0.45
C LEU A 26 -6.06 9.03 1.23
N ASP A 27 -7.19 9.25 0.55
CA ASP A 27 -8.43 9.74 1.16
C ASP A 27 -8.97 8.76 2.20
N THR A 28 -8.90 7.45 1.91
CA THR A 28 -9.32 6.40 2.82
C THR A 28 -8.45 6.38 4.08
N LEU A 29 -7.12 6.32 3.92
CA LEU A 29 -6.16 6.33 5.05
C LEU A 29 -6.20 7.66 5.83
N GLY A 30 -6.53 8.75 5.15
CA GLY A 30 -6.70 10.08 5.73
C GLY A 30 -8.07 10.34 6.38
N SER A 31 -9.02 9.41 6.25
CA SER A 31 -10.39 9.56 6.75
C SER A 31 -10.47 9.53 8.28
N ALA A 32 -11.51 10.13 8.84
CA ALA A 32 -11.70 10.16 10.30
C ALA A 32 -11.92 8.76 10.89
N SER A 33 -12.61 7.86 10.17
CA SER A 33 -12.86 6.49 10.61
C SER A 33 -11.59 5.66 10.67
N GLU A 34 -10.73 5.75 9.64
CA GLU A 34 -9.49 4.98 9.60
C GLU A 34 -8.45 5.52 10.59
N LYS A 35 -8.36 6.85 10.76
CA LYS A 35 -7.56 7.45 11.83
C LYS A 35 -7.97 6.93 13.20
N ALA A 36 -9.28 6.93 13.52
CA ALA A 36 -9.77 6.42 14.80
C ALA A 36 -9.41 4.94 14.99
N PHE A 37 -9.54 4.12 13.94
CA PHE A 37 -9.18 2.70 13.97
C PHE A 37 -7.68 2.46 14.20
N LEU A 38 -6.82 3.19 13.48
CA LEU A 38 -5.37 3.08 13.60
C LEU A 38 -4.86 3.63 14.94
N HIS A 39 -5.44 4.73 15.45
CA HIS A 39 -5.12 5.27 16.78
C HIS A 39 -5.47 4.27 17.88
N MET A 40 -6.65 3.65 17.81
CA MET A 40 -7.06 2.61 18.76
C MET A 40 -6.06 1.45 18.78
N ARG A 41 -5.45 1.13 17.65
CA ARG A 41 -4.54 -0.02 17.53
C ARG A 41 -3.09 0.30 17.87
N PHE A 42 -2.62 1.50 17.54
CA PHE A 42 -1.18 1.79 17.48
C PHE A 42 -0.74 3.03 18.26
N ALA A 43 -1.66 3.85 18.78
CA ALA A 43 -1.26 5.00 19.60
C ALA A 43 -0.54 4.53 20.89
N PRO A 44 0.35 5.34 21.48
CA PRO A 44 1.23 4.93 22.58
C PRO A 44 0.49 4.41 23.82
N GLN A 45 -0.73 4.90 24.05
CA GLN A 45 -1.64 4.46 25.10
C GLN A 45 -2.16 3.02 24.90
N ASN A 46 -2.18 2.52 23.66
CA ASN A 46 -2.71 1.20 23.31
C ASN A 46 -1.59 0.22 22.91
N SER A 47 -0.44 0.71 22.46
CA SER A 47 0.71 -0.12 22.15
C SER A 47 2.04 0.56 22.45
N LYS A 48 2.97 -0.20 23.04
CA LYS A 48 4.34 0.26 23.32
C LYS A 48 5.32 0.06 22.16
N MET A 49 4.94 -0.73 21.15
CA MET A 49 5.81 -1.05 20.01
C MET A 49 5.43 -0.22 18.79
N SER A 50 6.42 0.40 18.18
CA SER A 50 6.29 1.08 16.88
C SER A 50 5.75 0.14 15.81
N PRO A 51 4.67 0.49 15.11
CA PRO A 51 4.18 -0.33 14.01
C PRO A 51 5.17 -0.33 12.84
N LEU A 52 5.33 -1.48 12.20
CA LEU A 52 5.93 -1.58 10.87
C LEU A 52 4.85 -1.47 9.78
N VAL A 53 4.95 -0.42 8.98
CA VAL A 53 4.13 -0.18 7.79
C VAL A 53 4.91 -0.63 6.55
N LEU A 54 4.28 -1.48 5.75
CA LEU A 54 4.81 -1.97 4.48
C LEU A 54 3.86 -1.58 3.36
N GLU A 55 4.37 -0.86 2.35
CA GLU A 55 3.70 -0.75 1.05
C GLU A 55 4.28 -1.78 0.07
N VAL A 56 3.43 -2.59 -0.54
CA VAL A 56 3.79 -3.48 -1.65
C VAL A 56 3.40 -2.80 -2.96
N GLY A 57 4.26 -2.85 -3.98
CA GLY A 57 4.04 -2.18 -5.26
C GLY A 57 4.02 -0.66 -5.13
N SER A 58 5.05 -0.08 -4.50
CA SER A 58 5.01 1.34 -4.10
C SER A 58 4.96 2.34 -5.25
N GLY A 59 5.38 1.97 -6.46
CA GLY A 59 5.33 2.85 -7.63
C GLY A 59 6.06 4.18 -7.40
N SER A 60 5.30 5.29 -7.47
CA SER A 60 5.81 6.64 -7.17
C SER A 60 6.19 6.86 -5.70
N GLY A 61 5.72 5.99 -4.80
CA GLY A 61 5.86 6.09 -3.35
C GLY A 61 4.89 7.07 -2.70
N VAL A 62 3.88 7.56 -3.42
CA VAL A 62 2.94 8.57 -2.92
C VAL A 62 2.20 8.11 -1.66
N VAL A 63 1.86 6.82 -1.54
CA VAL A 63 1.09 6.30 -0.40
C VAL A 63 1.98 6.10 0.83
N ILE A 64 3.13 5.42 0.72
CA ILE A 64 4.04 5.29 1.87
C ILE A 64 4.61 6.64 2.31
N ALA A 65 4.84 7.57 1.38
CA ALA A 65 5.27 8.93 1.72
C ALA A 65 4.18 9.69 2.48
N PHE A 66 2.91 9.55 2.09
CA PHE A 66 1.78 10.14 2.82
C PHE A 66 1.68 9.56 4.24
N LEU A 67 1.78 8.24 4.38
CA LEU A 67 1.75 7.57 5.69
C LEU A 67 2.92 8.00 6.59
N ALA A 68 4.13 8.13 6.02
CA ALA A 68 5.31 8.58 6.74
C ALA A 68 5.20 10.06 7.16
N ALA A 69 4.82 10.93 6.24
CA ALA A 69 4.75 12.38 6.45
C ALA A 69 3.62 12.78 7.42
N TYR A 70 2.54 12.01 7.51
CA TYR A 70 1.43 12.30 8.40
C TYR A 70 1.24 11.26 9.51
N ALA A 71 2.32 10.56 9.89
CA ALA A 71 2.25 9.44 10.84
C ALA A 71 1.56 9.80 12.16
N GLU A 72 1.86 10.96 12.75
CA GLU A 72 1.19 11.42 13.97
C GLU A 72 -0.33 11.57 13.78
N THR A 73 -0.74 12.16 12.67
CA THR A 73 -2.17 12.38 12.40
C THR A 73 -2.89 11.07 12.08
N ILE A 74 -2.23 10.15 11.38
CA ILE A 74 -2.83 8.90 10.90
C ILE A 74 -2.82 7.81 11.97
N PHE A 75 -1.71 7.62 12.68
CA PHE A 75 -1.51 6.56 13.66
C PHE A 75 -1.61 7.02 15.12
N GLY A 76 -1.64 8.34 15.36
CA GLY A 76 -1.62 8.90 16.72
C GLY A 76 -0.23 8.86 17.36
N THR A 77 0.81 8.59 16.56
CA THR A 77 2.20 8.50 16.99
C THR A 77 3.14 8.79 15.82
N ARG A 78 4.29 9.40 16.10
CA ARG A 78 5.40 9.57 15.15
C ARG A 78 6.34 8.35 15.12
N HIS A 79 6.23 7.47 16.10
CA HIS A 79 7.10 6.30 16.23
C HIS A 79 6.60 5.17 15.32
N VAL A 80 6.68 5.39 14.01
CA VAL A 80 6.24 4.47 12.95
C VAL A 80 7.46 4.11 12.09
N LEU A 81 7.65 2.83 11.82
CA LEU A 81 8.64 2.35 10.86
C LEU A 81 7.93 2.17 9.51
N THR A 82 8.45 2.73 8.44
CA THR A 82 7.88 2.61 7.10
C THR A 82 8.89 1.93 6.16
N CYS A 83 8.41 1.05 5.31
CA CYS A 83 9.20 0.40 4.26
C CYS A 83 8.34 0.13 3.04
N ALA A 84 8.99 -0.06 1.90
CA ALA A 84 8.32 -0.33 0.64
C ALA A 84 9.00 -1.48 -0.12
N VAL A 85 8.23 -2.20 -0.90
CA VAL A 85 8.73 -3.19 -1.86
C VAL A 85 8.13 -2.93 -3.22
N ASP A 86 8.93 -2.99 -4.27
CA ASP A 86 8.46 -2.93 -5.64
C ASP A 86 9.31 -3.84 -6.54
N VAL A 87 8.71 -4.44 -7.57
CA VAL A 87 9.47 -5.24 -8.56
C VAL A 87 10.36 -4.37 -9.45
N ASN A 88 10.01 -3.08 -9.57
CA ASN A 88 10.66 -2.09 -10.41
C ASN A 88 11.69 -1.27 -9.60
N LYS A 89 12.97 -1.38 -9.96
CA LYS A 89 14.07 -0.62 -9.35
C LYS A 89 13.89 0.91 -9.44
N PHE A 90 13.26 1.40 -10.51
CA PHE A 90 13.00 2.83 -10.68
C PHE A 90 11.91 3.31 -9.72
N ALA A 91 10.90 2.47 -9.46
CA ALA A 91 9.87 2.73 -8.45
C ALA A 91 10.48 2.78 -7.04
N CYS A 92 11.40 1.86 -6.70
CA CYS A 92 12.12 1.90 -5.42
C CYS A 92 12.92 3.20 -5.24
N THR A 93 13.61 3.65 -6.29
CA THR A 93 14.37 4.90 -6.28
C THR A 93 13.45 6.11 -6.14
N ALA A 94 12.36 6.15 -6.93
CA ALA A 94 11.35 7.19 -6.88
C ALA A 94 10.71 7.29 -5.48
N THR A 95 10.32 6.15 -4.91
CA THR A 95 9.71 6.03 -3.59
C THR A 95 10.62 6.61 -2.51
N THR A 96 11.91 6.28 -2.54
CA THR A 96 12.89 6.79 -1.57
C THR A 96 12.97 8.32 -1.60
N GLU A 97 13.00 8.91 -2.79
CA GLU A 97 13.03 10.37 -2.94
C GLU A 97 11.69 11.01 -2.54
N THR A 98 10.56 10.40 -2.88
CA THR A 98 9.22 10.90 -2.50
C THR A 98 9.04 10.94 -0.99
N VAL A 99 9.43 9.88 -0.28
CA VAL A 99 9.35 9.83 1.19
C VAL A 99 10.25 10.89 1.80
N LYS A 100 11.49 11.01 1.32
CA LYS A 100 12.44 12.01 1.80
C LYS A 100 11.87 13.43 1.70
N ARG A 101 11.40 13.83 0.51
CA ARG A 101 10.81 15.16 0.28
C ARG A 101 9.61 15.43 1.17
N SER A 102 8.77 14.42 1.38
CA SER A 102 7.53 14.57 2.14
C SER A 102 7.78 14.73 3.64
N VAL A 103 8.71 13.94 4.19
CA VAL A 103 9.09 14.05 5.60
C VAL A 103 9.83 15.36 5.86
N GLU A 104 10.80 15.73 5.01
CA GLU A 104 11.52 17.01 5.12
C GLU A 104 10.58 18.21 5.02
N GLY A 105 9.61 18.16 4.09
CA GLY A 105 8.58 19.19 3.93
C GLY A 105 7.70 19.37 5.18
N GLN A 106 7.24 18.25 5.77
CA GLN A 106 6.43 18.30 6.98
C GLN A 106 7.21 18.77 8.22
N ASP A 107 8.46 18.33 8.38
CA ASP A 107 9.31 18.75 9.49
C ASP A 107 9.57 20.27 9.45
N MET A 108 9.75 20.83 8.24
CA MET A 108 9.86 22.29 8.03
C MET A 108 8.57 23.04 8.39
N GLU A 109 7.41 22.55 7.95
CA GLU A 109 6.11 23.19 8.24
C GLU A 109 5.77 23.18 9.73
N LEU A 110 6.07 22.08 10.43
CA LEU A 110 5.77 21.91 11.86
C LEU A 110 6.79 22.59 12.78
N GLY A 111 7.91 23.09 12.24
CA GLY A 111 9.02 23.64 13.03
C GLY A 111 9.58 22.65 14.05
N SER A 112 9.42 21.35 13.79
CA SER A 112 9.64 20.28 14.75
C SER A 112 11.09 19.79 14.67
N LEU A 113 11.75 19.67 15.82
CA LEU A 113 13.09 19.06 15.93
C LEU A 113 13.04 17.53 16.02
N THR A 114 11.86 16.92 15.86
CA THR A 114 11.62 15.48 16.06
C THR A 114 11.06 14.84 14.81
N GLU A 115 11.79 13.88 14.25
CA GLU A 115 11.46 13.13 13.04
C GLU A 115 10.02 12.57 13.08
N THR A 116 9.29 12.73 11.97
CA THR A 116 7.87 12.40 11.87
C THR A 116 7.60 10.88 11.76
N ALA A 117 8.42 10.14 11.02
CA ALA A 117 8.44 8.68 10.93
C ALA A 117 9.81 8.21 10.42
N MET A 118 10.17 6.95 10.68
CA MET A 118 11.44 6.39 10.20
C MET A 118 11.22 5.54 8.94
N PHE A 119 11.74 6.02 7.81
CA PHE A 119 11.75 5.24 6.57
C PHE A 119 12.97 4.33 6.51
N LEU A 120 12.73 3.02 6.49
CA LEU A 120 13.77 1.98 6.43
C LEU A 120 14.34 1.79 5.03
N GLY A 121 13.61 2.20 4.00
CA GLY A 121 14.00 2.07 2.59
C GLY A 121 12.95 1.39 1.72
N ALA A 122 13.19 1.45 0.40
CA ALA A 122 12.47 0.68 -0.60
C ALA A 122 13.36 -0.45 -1.14
N VAL A 123 12.84 -1.67 -1.20
CA VAL A 123 13.58 -2.86 -1.63
C VAL A 123 13.02 -3.37 -2.95
N GLN A 124 13.89 -3.68 -3.91
CA GLN A 124 13.43 -4.35 -5.12
C GLN A 124 13.11 -5.82 -4.80
N GLY A 125 11.86 -6.24 -4.99
CA GLY A 125 11.43 -7.59 -4.62
C GLY A 125 10.05 -7.96 -5.14
N ASP A 126 9.75 -9.25 -5.10
CA ASP A 126 8.43 -9.81 -5.45
C ASP A 126 7.55 -9.86 -4.19
N LEU A 127 6.44 -9.13 -4.23
CA LEU A 127 5.50 -8.96 -3.12
C LEU A 127 6.22 -8.62 -1.80
N ALA A 128 6.09 -9.47 -0.77
CA ALA A 128 6.74 -9.30 0.53
C ALA A 128 7.84 -10.34 0.79
N SER A 129 8.40 -10.95 -0.27
CA SER A 129 9.39 -12.05 -0.15
C SER A 129 10.65 -11.68 0.62
N CYS A 130 11.03 -10.40 0.63
CA CYS A 130 12.18 -9.88 1.38
C CYS A 130 11.86 -9.48 2.82
N VAL A 131 10.58 -9.57 3.23
CA VAL A 131 10.10 -9.14 4.55
C VAL A 131 9.97 -10.36 5.45
N ARG A 132 10.40 -10.22 6.70
CA ARG A 132 10.23 -11.28 7.70
C ARG A 132 8.73 -11.56 7.91
N GLN A 133 8.38 -12.82 8.10
CA GLN A 133 7.02 -13.21 8.48
C GLN A 133 6.66 -12.70 9.90
N GLY A 134 5.39 -12.37 10.11
CA GLY A 134 4.81 -12.03 11.41
C GLY A 134 5.22 -10.66 11.97
N VAL A 135 5.82 -9.78 11.18
CA VAL A 135 6.28 -8.45 11.66
C VAL A 135 5.54 -7.27 11.05
N VAL A 136 4.72 -7.47 10.01
CA VAL A 136 4.03 -6.36 9.34
C VAL A 136 2.76 -5.99 10.12
N ASP A 137 2.71 -4.78 10.66
CA ASP A 137 1.57 -4.29 11.44
C ASP A 137 0.52 -3.61 10.53
N VAL A 138 0.98 -2.95 9.47
CA VAL A 138 0.11 -2.34 8.46
C VAL A 138 0.67 -2.64 7.08
N LEU A 139 -0.06 -3.42 6.31
CA LEU A 139 0.23 -3.64 4.90
C LEU A 139 -0.67 -2.75 4.06
N VAL A 140 -0.11 -2.13 3.03
CA VAL A 140 -0.88 -1.41 2.02
C VAL A 140 -0.53 -1.97 0.65
N PHE A 141 -1.54 -2.29 -0.14
CA PHE A 141 -1.36 -2.77 -1.49
C PHE A 141 -2.37 -2.13 -2.44
N ASN A 142 -1.86 -1.40 -3.43
CA ASN A 142 -2.57 -1.06 -4.64
C ASN A 142 -2.06 -1.99 -5.77
N PRO A 143 -2.70 -3.15 -5.99
CA PRO A 143 -2.20 -4.15 -6.93
C PRO A 143 -2.31 -3.69 -8.38
N PRO A 144 -1.57 -4.30 -9.30
CA PRO A 144 -1.96 -4.28 -10.70
C PRO A 144 -3.29 -5.05 -10.85
N TYR A 145 -4.40 -4.34 -11.03
CA TYR A 145 -5.76 -4.91 -10.99
C TYR A 145 -6.43 -5.03 -12.36
N VAL A 146 -5.76 -4.62 -13.45
CA VAL A 146 -6.34 -4.65 -14.81
C VAL A 146 -6.24 -6.06 -15.37
N PRO A 147 -7.36 -6.70 -15.79
CA PRO A 147 -7.30 -8.03 -16.37
C PRO A 147 -6.48 -8.07 -17.66
N THR A 148 -5.55 -9.02 -17.73
CA THR A 148 -4.75 -9.34 -18.94
C THR A 148 -4.81 -10.84 -19.20
N GLU A 149 -4.48 -11.29 -20.42
CA GLU A 149 -4.47 -12.73 -20.74
C GLU A 149 -3.44 -13.48 -19.88
N GLU A 150 -2.26 -12.89 -19.74
CA GLU A 150 -1.17 -13.39 -18.88
C GLU A 150 -0.45 -12.19 -18.25
N MET A 151 0.34 -12.45 -17.20
CA MET A 151 1.27 -11.48 -16.64
C MET A 151 2.45 -11.24 -17.58
N PRO A 152 3.00 -10.01 -17.67
CA PRO A 152 4.16 -9.73 -18.51
C PRO A 152 5.34 -10.63 -18.14
N ALA A 153 5.89 -11.33 -19.14
CA ALA A 153 7.03 -12.21 -18.93
C ALA A 153 8.27 -11.43 -18.44
N ALA A 154 9.09 -12.08 -17.61
CA ALA A 154 10.37 -11.54 -17.15
C ALA A 154 11.50 -11.69 -18.20
N GLU A 155 11.14 -11.91 -19.47
CA GLU A 155 12.08 -12.11 -20.57
C GLU A 155 12.95 -10.86 -20.79
N PRO A 156 14.27 -11.02 -21.06
CA PRO A 156 15.13 -9.90 -21.39
C PRO A 156 14.68 -9.26 -22.70
N VAL A 157 14.36 -7.97 -22.65
CA VAL A 157 14.01 -7.16 -23.83
C VAL A 157 15.25 -6.53 -24.44
N GLN A 158 15.21 -6.28 -25.76
CA GLN A 158 16.39 -5.92 -26.55
C GLN A 158 16.68 -4.41 -26.52
N THR A 159 15.68 -3.58 -26.24
CA THR A 159 15.80 -2.13 -26.24
C THR A 159 15.39 -1.51 -24.90
N ALA A 160 15.95 -0.34 -24.58
CA ALA A 160 15.59 0.42 -23.39
C ALA A 160 14.11 0.85 -23.39
N PHE A 161 13.54 1.16 -24.56
CA PHE A 161 12.12 1.53 -24.68
C PHE A 161 11.18 0.36 -24.36
N GLU A 162 11.53 -0.85 -24.79
CA GLU A 162 10.77 -2.06 -24.43
C GLU A 162 10.92 -2.38 -22.93
N GLU A 163 12.10 -2.15 -22.35
CA GLU A 163 12.29 -2.30 -20.89
C GLU A 163 11.39 -1.34 -20.12
N ASP A 164 11.35 -0.08 -20.53
CA ASP A 164 10.55 0.97 -19.93
C ASP A 164 9.05 0.67 -20.03
N SER A 165 8.59 0.24 -21.21
CA SER A 165 7.19 -0.14 -21.44
C SER A 165 6.78 -1.36 -20.61
N ARG A 166 7.62 -2.39 -20.55
CA ARG A 166 7.39 -3.60 -19.75
C ARG A 166 7.32 -3.29 -18.26
N LEU A 167 8.17 -2.39 -17.77
CA LEU A 167 8.16 -1.96 -16.37
C LEU A 167 6.88 -1.22 -16.00
N LEU A 168 6.34 -0.42 -16.91
CA LEU A 168 5.05 0.25 -16.71
C LEU A 168 3.87 -0.74 -16.80
N GLU A 169 3.94 -1.72 -17.70
CA GLU A 169 2.94 -2.78 -17.83
C GLU A 169 2.79 -3.60 -16.54
N LEU A 170 3.90 -3.91 -15.88
CA LEU A 170 3.91 -4.59 -14.56
C LEU A 170 3.15 -3.80 -13.47
N ALA A 171 2.95 -2.49 -13.63
CA ALA A 171 2.24 -1.67 -12.66
C ALA A 171 0.71 -1.78 -12.76
N TYR A 172 0.16 -2.22 -13.90
CA TYR A 172 -1.29 -2.34 -14.07
C TYR A 172 -1.77 -3.74 -14.47
N ALA A 173 -0.96 -4.55 -15.17
CA ALA A 173 -1.34 -5.87 -15.64
C ALA A 173 -1.48 -6.87 -14.48
N GLY A 174 -2.71 -7.28 -14.19
CA GLY A 174 -3.06 -8.15 -13.07
C GLY A 174 -3.30 -9.60 -13.43
N GLY A 175 -3.09 -9.99 -14.70
CA GLY A 175 -3.31 -11.34 -15.18
C GLY A 175 -4.79 -11.71 -15.20
N LYS A 176 -5.08 -13.00 -15.06
CA LYS A 176 -6.44 -13.53 -15.05
C LYS A 176 -7.32 -12.82 -14.02
N ASP A 177 -8.43 -12.26 -14.50
CA ASP A 177 -9.40 -11.49 -13.72
C ASP A 177 -8.80 -10.27 -12.96
N GLY A 178 -7.55 -9.89 -13.27
CA GLY A 178 -6.80 -8.86 -12.55
C GLY A 178 -6.39 -9.25 -11.13
N MET A 179 -6.31 -10.55 -10.84
CA MET A 179 -6.18 -11.07 -9.47
C MET A 179 -4.95 -11.93 -9.21
N GLU A 180 -4.11 -12.25 -10.21
CA GLU A 180 -2.99 -13.19 -10.01
C GLU A 180 -2.03 -12.74 -8.91
N THR A 181 -1.62 -11.47 -8.94
CA THR A 181 -0.73 -10.89 -7.93
C THR A 181 -1.44 -10.70 -6.59
N THR A 182 -2.71 -10.31 -6.63
CA THR A 182 -3.55 -10.10 -5.44
C THR A 182 -3.76 -11.41 -4.68
N ASP A 183 -4.07 -12.50 -5.37
CA ASP A 183 -4.31 -13.82 -4.78
C ASP A 183 -3.08 -14.34 -4.06
N ARG A 184 -1.90 -14.21 -4.68
CA ARG A 184 -0.61 -14.56 -4.06
C ARG A 184 -0.37 -13.79 -2.76
N LEU A 185 -0.71 -12.50 -2.72
CA LEU A 185 -0.57 -11.72 -1.49
C LEU A 185 -1.59 -12.18 -0.42
N LEU A 186 -2.85 -12.38 -0.81
CA LEU A 186 -3.91 -12.81 0.10
C LEU A 186 -3.58 -14.16 0.77
N GLU A 187 -2.99 -15.10 0.02
CA GLU A 187 -2.50 -16.38 0.54
C GLU A 187 -1.35 -16.21 1.55
N ALA A 188 -0.50 -15.20 1.37
CA ALA A 188 0.63 -14.92 2.25
C ALA A 188 0.26 -14.11 3.51
N LEU A 189 -0.91 -13.45 3.54
CA LEU A 189 -1.31 -12.57 4.64
C LEU A 189 -1.25 -13.21 6.04
N PRO A 190 -1.67 -14.49 6.25
CA PRO A 190 -1.64 -15.09 7.58
C PRO A 190 -0.27 -15.17 8.22
N ASP A 191 0.75 -15.44 7.41
CA ASP A 191 2.14 -15.54 7.85
C ASP A 191 2.84 -14.17 7.84
N LEU A 192 2.44 -13.25 6.96
CA LEU A 192 3.11 -11.96 6.80
C LEU A 192 2.74 -10.97 7.92
N LEU A 193 1.46 -10.88 8.27
CA LEU A 193 0.95 -9.93 9.24
C LEU A 193 1.30 -10.34 10.67
N SER A 194 1.66 -9.37 11.50
CA SER A 194 1.80 -9.56 12.94
C SER A 194 0.46 -9.89 13.61
N ASP A 195 0.47 -10.26 14.90
CA ASP A 195 -0.76 -10.52 15.67
C ASP A 195 -1.70 -9.29 15.73
N ARG A 196 -1.11 -8.10 15.66
CA ARG A 196 -1.81 -6.81 15.57
C ARG A 196 -1.77 -6.23 14.15
N GLY A 197 -1.55 -7.08 13.15
CA GLY A 197 -1.42 -6.72 11.75
C GLY A 197 -2.77 -6.51 11.07
N LEU A 198 -2.80 -5.62 10.09
CA LEU A 198 -3.90 -5.39 9.17
C LEU A 198 -3.38 -5.09 7.76
N ALA A 199 -4.23 -5.25 6.76
CA ALA A 199 -3.94 -4.87 5.39
C ALA A 199 -5.02 -3.94 4.81
N TYR A 200 -4.60 -2.99 3.98
CA TYR A 200 -5.46 -2.24 3.08
C TYR A 200 -5.19 -2.70 1.66
N LEU A 201 -6.25 -3.12 0.96
CA LEU A 201 -6.18 -3.64 -0.39
C LEU A 201 -7.15 -2.88 -1.29
N LEU A 202 -6.65 -2.35 -2.40
CA LEU A 202 -7.50 -1.78 -3.45
C LEU A 202 -8.00 -2.88 -4.38
N LEU A 203 -9.28 -2.82 -4.74
CA LEU A 203 -9.92 -3.66 -5.75
C LEU A 203 -10.83 -2.81 -6.65
N CYS A 204 -10.93 -3.19 -7.92
CA CYS A 204 -11.98 -2.69 -8.81
C CYS A 204 -13.20 -3.62 -8.80
N ALA A 205 -14.32 -3.17 -9.39
CA ALA A 205 -15.54 -3.96 -9.50
C ALA A 205 -15.32 -5.32 -10.19
N GLY A 206 -14.44 -5.37 -11.19
CA GLY A 206 -14.10 -6.60 -11.92
C GLY A 206 -13.45 -7.67 -11.04
N ASN A 207 -12.76 -7.28 -9.96
CA ASN A 207 -12.12 -8.20 -9.02
C ASN A 207 -13.11 -8.87 -8.05
N LYS A 208 -14.41 -8.60 -8.16
CA LYS A 208 -15.49 -9.11 -7.29
C LYS A 208 -15.18 -8.95 -5.79
N PRO A 209 -15.14 -7.70 -5.28
CA PRO A 209 -14.74 -7.42 -3.90
C PRO A 209 -15.50 -8.18 -2.81
N GLU A 210 -16.79 -8.48 -2.99
CA GLU A 210 -17.57 -9.26 -2.03
C GLU A 210 -17.07 -10.72 -1.94
N ASP A 211 -16.85 -11.38 -3.08
CA ASP A 211 -16.30 -12.74 -3.14
C ASP A 211 -14.91 -12.79 -2.49
N VAL A 212 -14.08 -11.77 -2.73
CA VAL A 212 -12.75 -11.64 -2.10
C VAL A 212 -12.88 -11.53 -0.58
N LYS A 213 -13.82 -10.71 -0.06
CA LYS A 213 -14.07 -10.60 1.39
C LYS A 213 -14.55 -11.92 1.99
N GLU A 214 -15.43 -12.65 1.30
CA GLU A 214 -15.89 -13.97 1.75
C GLU A 214 -14.73 -14.96 1.85
N ARG A 215 -13.87 -15.03 0.83
CA ARG A 215 -12.66 -15.88 0.84
C ARG A 215 -11.69 -15.50 1.96
N ILE A 216 -11.48 -14.20 2.20
CA ILE A 216 -10.60 -13.73 3.30
C ILE A 216 -11.11 -14.23 4.66
N ARG A 217 -12.43 -14.19 4.88
CA ARG A 217 -13.04 -14.66 6.14
C ARG A 217 -12.87 -16.17 6.38
N THR A 218 -12.50 -16.95 5.36
CA THR A 218 -12.22 -18.38 5.47
C THR A 218 -10.73 -18.73 5.47
N LEU A 219 -9.83 -17.74 5.50
CA LEU A 219 -8.39 -17.99 5.59
C LEU A 219 -8.03 -18.65 6.93
N ASP A 220 -7.00 -19.50 6.90
CA ASP A 220 -6.39 -20.06 8.10
C ASP A 220 -5.71 -18.96 8.94
N GLY A 221 -5.44 -19.24 10.22
CA GLY A 221 -4.67 -18.32 11.08
C GLY A 221 -5.49 -17.26 11.83
N GLY A 222 -6.81 -17.41 11.94
CA GLY A 222 -7.65 -16.68 12.89
C GLY A 222 -9.00 -16.23 12.32
N PRO A 223 -9.90 -15.65 13.15
CA PRO A 223 -11.14 -15.08 12.65
C PRO A 223 -10.82 -13.77 11.90
N TRP A 224 -10.61 -13.89 10.59
CA TRP A 224 -10.38 -12.75 9.72
C TRP A 224 -11.65 -11.92 9.54
N ARG A 225 -11.45 -10.60 9.48
CA ARG A 225 -12.45 -9.62 9.05
C ARG A 225 -11.97 -8.94 7.78
N ALA A 226 -12.92 -8.60 6.93
CA ALA A 226 -12.67 -7.85 5.71
C ALA A 226 -13.86 -6.92 5.46
N GLU A 227 -13.62 -5.61 5.45
CA GLU A 227 -14.68 -4.60 5.30
C GLU A 227 -14.27 -3.53 4.30
N THR A 228 -15.22 -3.04 3.51
CA THR A 228 -15.00 -1.90 2.62
C THR A 228 -14.93 -0.63 3.47
N VAL A 229 -13.83 0.10 3.37
CA VAL A 229 -13.55 1.32 4.16
C VAL A 229 -13.40 2.57 3.30
N GLY A 230 -13.29 2.42 1.98
CA GLY A 230 -13.30 3.51 1.01
C GLY A 230 -13.89 3.05 -0.33
N GLU A 231 -14.52 3.96 -1.07
CA GLU A 231 -15.02 3.71 -2.43
C GLU A 231 -15.02 4.99 -3.28
N SER A 232 -14.78 4.87 -4.59
CA SER A 232 -14.76 6.02 -5.54
C SER A 232 -16.15 6.58 -5.90
N GLY A 233 -17.22 6.13 -5.21
CA GLY A 233 -18.60 6.56 -5.47
C GLY A 233 -19.25 5.92 -6.71
N ARG A 234 -20.50 6.31 -7.03
CA ARG A 234 -21.26 5.81 -8.19
C ARG A 234 -21.00 6.69 -9.43
N GLN A 235 -19.82 6.61 -10.03
CA GLN A 235 -19.73 6.89 -11.47
C GLN A 235 -20.22 5.65 -12.21
N ALA A 236 -21.16 5.83 -13.14
CA ALA A 236 -21.67 4.75 -13.96
C ALA A 236 -20.55 4.26 -14.89
N GLY A 237 -19.83 3.24 -14.46
CA GLY A 237 -18.69 2.70 -15.21
C GLY A 237 -18.13 1.42 -14.60
N TRP A 238 -17.23 0.79 -15.35
CA TRP A 238 -16.50 -0.42 -15.02
C TRP A 238 -15.43 -0.22 -13.91
N GLU A 239 -15.34 0.99 -13.37
CA GLU A 239 -14.23 1.50 -12.54
C GLU A 239 -14.65 1.80 -11.10
N LYS A 240 -15.68 1.13 -10.55
CA LYS A 240 -15.96 1.29 -9.11
C LYS A 240 -14.78 0.71 -8.32
N LEU A 241 -13.98 1.58 -7.74
CA LEU A 241 -12.83 1.23 -6.89
C LEU A 241 -13.29 1.13 -5.43
N GLN A 242 -12.72 0.18 -4.71
CA GLN A 242 -12.99 -0.07 -3.31
C GLN A 242 -11.68 -0.35 -2.57
N ILE A 243 -11.53 0.25 -1.39
CA ILE A 243 -10.48 -0.11 -0.43
C ILE A 243 -11.10 -1.05 0.60
N ILE A 244 -10.51 -2.23 0.75
CA ILE A 244 -10.88 -3.20 1.76
C ILE A 244 -9.83 -3.16 2.87
N ARG A 245 -10.29 -3.06 4.11
CA ARG A 245 -9.47 -3.31 5.29
C ARG A 245 -9.62 -4.76 5.73
N ILE A 246 -8.51 -5.46 5.91
CA ILE A 246 -8.41 -6.86 6.31
C ILE A 246 -7.67 -6.94 7.64
N TRP A 247 -8.22 -7.61 8.66
CA TRP A 247 -7.54 -7.73 9.95
C TRP A 247 -8.04 -8.92 10.77
N ARG A 248 -7.27 -9.29 11.80
CA ARG A 248 -7.69 -10.19 12.88
C ARG A 248 -8.11 -9.37 14.09
N ASP A 249 -9.21 -9.76 14.74
CA ASP A 249 -9.57 -9.17 16.04
C ASP A 249 -8.43 -9.40 17.03
N LEU A 250 -8.08 -8.36 17.80
CA LEU A 250 -7.07 -8.51 18.84
C LEU A 250 -7.62 -9.49 19.90
N PRO A 251 -6.79 -10.41 20.41
CA PRO A 251 -7.16 -11.23 21.55
C PRO A 251 -7.62 -10.30 22.69
N ARG A 252 -8.80 -10.59 23.26
CA ARG A 252 -9.30 -9.88 24.45
C ARG A 252 -8.45 -10.18 25.68
#